data_AF-A0ABD3IJW5-F1
#
_entry.id   AF-A0ABD3IJW5-F1
#
_cell.length_a   1.000
_cell.length_b   1.000
_cell.length_c   1.000
_cell.angle_alpha   90.00
_cell.angle_beta   90.00
_cell.angle_gamma   90.00
#
_symmetry.space_group_name_H-M   'P 1'
#
loop_
_entity.id
_entity.type
_entity.pdbx_description
1 polymer ?
#
loop_
_entity_poly.entity_id
_entity_poly.type
_entity_poly.pdbx_seq_one_letter_code
_entity_poly.pdbx_strand_id
1 'polypeptide(L)'
;MSKKHPQILPYNPDSLEEKVEYLVGEMGRDLDKLLDFPAFLCYKLDSRIKHRYEVKKIIDEGIFLNKLLSVSSKRFAKRKPEKLANKA
;
A
#
# COMPACT_ATOMS: atom_id res chain seq x y z
N MET A 1 -28.21 3.33 -3.85
CA MET A 1 -27.13 3.72 -4.79
C MET A 1 -25.78 3.66 -4.07
N SER A 2 -25.14 2.48 -4.02
CA SER A 2 -23.83 2.29 -3.39
C SER A 2 -22.73 3.01 -4.18
N LYS A 3 -22.47 4.28 -3.83
CA LYS A 3 -21.42 5.13 -4.44
C LYS A 3 -20.01 4.85 -3.90
N LYS A 4 -19.75 3.69 -3.29
CA LYS A 4 -18.53 3.53 -2.48
C LYS A 4 -17.25 3.19 -3.23
N HIS A 5 -17.27 2.61 -4.44
CA HIS A 5 -16.12 2.63 -5.37
C HIS A 5 -16.48 1.94 -6.70
N PRO A 6 -16.93 2.68 -7.74
CA PRO A 6 -17.16 2.10 -9.08
C PRO A 6 -15.88 1.66 -9.80
N GLN A 7 -14.71 1.92 -9.20
CA GLN A 7 -13.38 1.70 -9.79
C GLN A 7 -12.83 0.28 -9.58
N ILE A 8 -13.53 -0.55 -8.79
CA ILE A 8 -13.13 -1.95 -8.53
C ILE A 8 -13.70 -2.89 -9.62
N LEU A 9 -14.85 -2.52 -10.20
CA LEU A 9 -15.57 -3.28 -11.23
C LEU A 9 -14.80 -3.54 -12.54
N PRO A 10 -13.89 -2.67 -13.03
CA PRO A 10 -13.14 -2.93 -14.25
C PRO A 10 -11.85 -3.76 -14.04
N TYR A 11 -11.53 -4.20 -12.81
CA TYR A 11 -10.29 -4.95 -12.57
C TYR A 11 -10.45 -6.45 -12.84
N ASN A 12 -9.46 -7.03 -13.52
CA ASN A 12 -9.35 -8.48 -13.66
C ASN A 12 -9.28 -9.14 -12.28
N PRO A 13 -10.03 -10.23 -12.04
CA PRO A 13 -9.99 -10.97 -10.79
C PRO A 13 -8.57 -11.43 -10.42
N ASP A 14 -7.78 -11.86 -11.41
CA ASP A 14 -6.37 -12.27 -11.22
C ASP A 14 -5.52 -11.16 -10.56
N SER A 15 -5.72 -9.91 -11.00
CA SER A 15 -4.98 -8.76 -10.45
C SER A 15 -5.43 -8.31 -9.06
N LEU A 16 -6.64 -8.71 -8.64
CA LEU A 16 -7.15 -8.49 -7.30
C LEU A 16 -6.55 -9.53 -6.35
N GLU A 17 -6.51 -10.78 -6.78
CA GLU A 17 -5.92 -11.90 -6.05
C GLU A 17 -4.44 -11.64 -5.75
N GLU A 18 -3.62 -11.29 -6.75
CA GLU A 18 -2.20 -10.96 -6.53
C GLU A 18 -1.99 -9.84 -5.50
N LYS A 19 -2.88 -8.84 -5.45
CA LYS A 19 -2.79 -7.75 -4.46
C LYS A 19 -3.12 -8.23 -3.06
N VAL A 20 -4.11 -9.11 -2.94
CA VAL A 20 -4.53 -9.70 -1.67
C VAL A 20 -3.45 -10.65 -1.14
N GLU A 21 -2.90 -11.51 -2.00
CA GLU A 21 -1.78 -12.38 -1.67
C GLU A 21 -0.56 -11.57 -1.20
N TYR A 22 -0.22 -10.49 -1.89
CA TYR A 22 0.87 -9.61 -1.45
C TYR A 22 0.59 -8.95 -0.10
N LEU A 23 -0.66 -8.56 0.17
CA LEU A 23 -1.04 -7.94 1.44
C LEU A 23 -0.89 -8.91 2.62
N VAL A 24 -1.35 -10.14 2.46
CA VAL A 24 -1.34 -11.15 3.52
C VAL A 24 0.03 -11.81 3.65
N GLY A 25 0.62 -12.23 2.53
CA GLY A 25 1.90 -12.95 2.51
C GLY A 25 3.11 -12.03 2.74
N GLU A 26 3.27 -11.00 1.92
CA GLU A 26 4.48 -10.16 1.93
C GLU A 26 4.41 -9.01 2.95
N MET A 27 3.22 -8.40 3.10
CA MET A 27 3.02 -7.33 4.07
C MET A 27 2.66 -7.85 5.47
N GLY A 28 2.31 -9.14 5.62
CA GLY A 28 1.94 -9.74 6.90
C GLY A 28 0.70 -9.10 7.54
N ARG A 29 -0.21 -8.55 6.72
CA ARG A 29 -1.38 -7.81 7.22
C ARG A 29 -2.65 -8.63 7.06
N ASP A 30 -3.57 -8.40 7.99
CA ASP A 30 -4.88 -9.02 7.94
C ASP A 30 -5.76 -8.45 6.81
N LEU A 31 -6.64 -9.30 6.28
CA LEU A 31 -7.64 -8.95 5.27
C LEU A 31 -8.61 -7.89 5.78
N ASP A 32 -8.85 -7.81 7.09
CA ASP A 32 -9.68 -6.76 7.70
C ASP A 32 -9.18 -5.35 7.37
N LYS A 33 -7.87 -5.17 7.15
CA LYS A 33 -7.32 -3.87 6.74
C LYS A 33 -7.73 -3.45 5.33
N LEU A 34 -8.17 -4.40 4.51
CA LEU A 34 -8.76 -4.14 3.21
C LEU A 34 -10.18 -3.57 3.34
N LEU A 35 -10.94 -4.03 4.33
CA LEU A 35 -12.28 -3.50 4.63
C LEU A 35 -12.20 -2.06 5.14
N ASP A 36 -11.19 -1.77 5.97
CA ASP A 36 -10.89 -0.41 6.44
C ASP A 36 -10.43 0.52 5.31
N PHE A 37 -9.77 -0.03 4.28
CA PHE A 37 -9.17 0.74 3.19
C PHE A 37 -9.32 0.05 1.81
N PRO A 38 -10.54 0.00 1.24
CA PRO A 38 -10.81 -0.71 -0.02
C PRO A 38 -10.10 -0.07 -1.22
N ALA A 39 -9.73 1.22 -1.11
CA ALA A 39 -8.94 1.92 -2.11
C ALA A 39 -7.55 1.30 -2.34
N PHE A 40 -7.08 0.41 -1.46
CA PHE A 40 -5.88 -0.40 -1.66
C PHE A 40 -5.90 -1.09 -3.03
N LEU A 41 -7.02 -1.71 -3.39
CA LEU A 41 -7.19 -2.47 -4.62
C LEU A 41 -7.13 -1.59 -5.87
N CYS A 42 -7.40 -0.29 -5.72
CA CYS A 42 -7.33 0.67 -6.83
C CYS A 42 -5.89 1.12 -7.14
N TYR A 43 -4.91 0.81 -6.29
CA TYR A 43 -3.51 1.15 -6.56
C TYR A 43 -2.79 0.08 -7.38
N LYS A 44 -1.79 0.52 -8.14
CA LYS A 44 -0.90 -0.37 -8.90
C LYS A 44 0.03 -1.12 -7.94
N LEU A 45 0.05 -2.44 -8.07
CA LEU A 45 0.82 -3.34 -7.21
C LEU A 45 2.31 -3.01 -7.27
N ASP A 46 2.94 -3.11 -8.44
CA ASP A 46 4.40 -2.93 -8.56
C ASP A 46 4.83 -1.48 -8.35
N SER A 47 4.17 -0.53 -9.01
CA SER A 47 4.65 0.85 -9.05
C SER A 47 4.39 1.64 -7.75
N ARG A 48 3.40 1.24 -6.95
CA ARG A 48 3.00 2.00 -5.76
C ARG A 48 2.97 1.17 -4.49
N ILE A 49 2.37 -0.02 -4.50
CA ILE A 49 2.24 -0.83 -3.28
C ILE A 49 3.61 -1.42 -2.91
N LYS A 50 4.21 -2.23 -3.79
CA LYS A 50 5.52 -2.86 -3.57
C LYS A 50 6.61 -1.82 -3.31
N HIS A 51 6.78 -0.87 -4.21
CA HIS A 51 7.82 0.16 -4.07
C HIS A 51 7.77 0.91 -2.73
N ARG A 52 6.58 1.32 -2.28
CA ARG A 52 6.45 2.06 -1.02
C ARG A 52 6.59 1.18 0.20
N TYR A 53 6.14 -0.07 0.12
CA TYR A 53 6.33 -1.04 1.19
C TYR A 53 7.81 -1.30 1.41
N GLU A 54 8.57 -1.66 0.37
CA GLU A 54 10.00 -1.94 0.49
C GLU A 54 10.79 -0.77 1.09
N VAL A 55 10.50 0.46 0.65
CA VAL A 55 11.16 1.66 1.17
C VAL A 55 10.86 1.89 2.66
N LYS A 56 9.68 1.50 3.15
CA LYS A 56 9.26 1.74 4.55
C LYS A 56 9.37 0.53 5.47
N LYS A 57 9.43 -0.69 4.93
CA LYS A 57 9.62 -1.95 5.68
C LYS A 57 10.86 -1.87 6.56
N ILE A 58 11.91 -1.19 6.08
CA ILE A 58 13.18 -0.98 6.78
C ILE A 58 13.06 0.01 7.95
N ILE A 59 12.07 0.91 7.93
CA ILE A 59 11.99 2.08 8.82
C ILE A 59 10.95 1.92 9.92
N ASP A 60 9.85 1.24 9.61
CA ASP A 60 8.65 1.22 10.46
C ASP A 60 7.70 0.05 10.11
N GLU A 61 7.67 -0.96 10.99
CA GLU A 61 6.85 -2.18 10.85
C GLU A 61 5.33 -1.91 11.03
N GLY A 62 4.92 -0.73 11.52
CA GLY A 62 3.53 -0.49 11.97
C GLY A 62 2.66 0.41 11.08
N ILE A 63 3.13 0.87 9.92
CA ILE A 63 2.42 1.93 9.18
C ILE A 63 1.10 1.42 8.57
N PHE A 64 -0.03 2.07 8.86
CA PHE A 64 -1.33 1.80 8.22
C PHE A 64 -1.30 2.02 6.69
N LEU A 65 -2.00 1.16 5.94
CA LEU A 65 -2.09 1.19 4.47
C LEU A 65 -2.54 2.55 3.92
N ASN A 66 -3.53 3.16 4.57
CA ASN A 66 -4.02 4.49 4.20
C ASN A 66 -2.89 5.54 4.25
N LYS A 67 -2.06 5.54 5.29
CA LYS A 67 -0.96 6.49 5.48
C LYS A 67 0.24 6.19 4.57
N LEU A 68 0.43 4.93 4.20
CA LEU A 68 1.44 4.49 3.23
C LEU A 68 1.08 4.92 1.80
N LEU A 69 -0.18 4.71 1.41
CA LEU A 69 -0.60 4.77 0.01
C LEU A 69 -1.29 6.09 -0.34
N SER A 70 -1.95 6.77 0.59
CA SER A 70 -2.68 8.02 0.33
C SER A 70 -1.77 9.20 -0.05
N VAL A 71 -0.53 9.25 0.47
CA VAL A 71 0.41 10.33 0.13
C VAL A 71 0.75 10.36 -1.36
N SER A 72 0.90 11.54 -1.95
CA SER A 72 1.28 11.68 -3.36
C SER A 72 2.72 11.23 -3.59
N SER A 73 3.05 10.78 -4.81
CA SER A 73 4.40 10.30 -5.14
C SER A 73 5.47 11.38 -4.94
N LYS A 74 5.16 12.65 -5.25
CA LYS A 74 6.06 13.79 -5.01
C LYS A 74 6.38 13.97 -3.51
N ARG A 75 5.36 13.87 -2.64
CA ARG A 75 5.55 13.99 -1.18
C ARG A 75 6.23 12.76 -0.58
N PHE A 76 5.98 11.58 -1.14
CA PHE A 76 6.65 10.34 -0.75
C PHE A 76 8.16 10.42 -1.05
N ALA A 77 8.55 10.83 -2.26
CA ALA A 77 9.95 10.94 -2.66
C ALA A 77 10.74 12.01 -1.86
N LYS A 78 10.07 13.08 -1.41
CA LYS A 78 10.70 14.13 -0.61
C LYS A 78 11.06 13.65 0.82
N ARG A 79 10.38 12.62 1.34
CA ARG A 79 10.72 12.00 2.62
C ARG A 79 11.83 10.96 2.38
N LYS A 80 13.08 11.40 2.42
CA LYS A 80 14.19 10.45 2.59
C LYS A 80 14.05 9.75 3.95
N PRO A 81 14.48 8.48 4.08
CA PRO A 81 14.63 7.86 5.38
C PRO A 81 15.65 8.66 6.21
N GLU A 82 15.18 9.55 7.07
CA GLU A 82 16.02 10.32 8.01
C GLU A 82 16.80 9.40 8.99
N LYS A 83 16.50 8.10 9.03
CA LYS A 83 17.21 7.14 9.89
C LYS A 83 18.49 6.52 9.31
N LEU A 84 18.82 6.73 8.03
CA LEU A 84 20.12 6.27 7.49
C LEU A 84 21.28 7.25 7.72
N ALA A 85 21.02 8.45 8.24
CA ALA A 85 22.04 9.48 8.48
C ALA A 85 22.44 9.62 9.96
N ASN A 86 21.82 8.87 10.88
CA ASN A 86 22.14 8.86 12.31
C ASN A 86 22.36 7.42 12.79
N LYS A 87 23.34 6.73 12.20
CA LYS A 87 24.05 5.66 12.88
C LYS A 87 25.53 5.86 12.52
N ALA A 88 26.26 6.31 13.53
CA ALA A 88 27.70 6.53 13.54
C ALA A 88 28.48 5.27 13.19
#